data_AF-A0A2S0NCK1-F1
#
_entry.id   AF-A0A2S0NCK1-F1
#
_cell.length_a   1.000
_cell.length_b   1.000
_cell.length_c   1.000
_cell.angle_alpha   90.00
_cell.angle_beta   90.00
_cell.angle_gamma   90.00
#
_symmetry.space_group_name_H-M   'P 1'
#
loop_
_entity.id
_entity.type
_entity.pdbx_description
1 polymer ?
#
loop_
_entity_poly.entity_id
_entity_poly.type
_entity_poly.pdbx_seq_one_letter_code
_entity_poly.pdbx_strand_id
1 'polypeptide(L)'
;MGEWGDGTTPDDRFLLSMLFRRAANSFMVVDAAPGLEKFKDLAARAVSRDQVIGYPVARYAFMIVDAIGDDDPRVADLVAAC
;
A
#
# COMPACT_ATOMS: atom_id res chain seq x y z
N MET A 1 9.16 9.49 -0.36
CA MET A 1 8.56 8.89 -1.57
C MET A 1 9.51 9.19 -2.72
N GLY A 2 9.84 8.20 -3.55
CA GLY A 2 10.89 8.30 -4.58
C GLY A 2 10.53 9.20 -5.76
N GLU A 3 11.19 9.01 -6.91
CA GLU A 3 10.86 9.72 -8.15
C GLU A 3 9.50 9.27 -8.70
N TRP A 4 8.78 10.19 -9.33
CA TRP A 4 7.48 9.96 -9.97
C TRP A 4 7.42 10.70 -11.31
N GLY A 5 6.62 10.18 -12.24
CA GLY A 5 6.38 10.80 -13.54
C GLY A 5 7.28 10.26 -14.64
N ASP A 6 7.56 11.12 -15.64
CA ASP A 6 8.34 10.74 -16.81
C ASP A 6 9.78 10.40 -16.43
N GLY A 7 10.28 9.30 -16.98
CA GLY A 7 11.62 8.78 -16.69
C GLY A 7 11.70 7.84 -15.48
N THR A 8 10.66 7.75 -14.65
CA THR A 8 10.60 6.78 -13.54
C THR A 8 10.32 5.38 -14.05
N THR A 9 11.11 4.42 -13.61
CA THR A 9 11.02 3.00 -13.95
C THR A 9 10.50 2.17 -12.76
N PRO A 10 10.19 0.87 -12.95
CA PRO A 10 9.88 -0.02 -11.83
C PRO A 10 10.99 -0.11 -10.78
N ASP A 11 12.26 0.12 -11.15
CA ASP A 11 13.40 0.08 -10.22
C ASP A 11 13.38 1.22 -9.19
N ASP A 12 12.70 2.31 -9.50
CA ASP A 12 12.53 3.48 -8.63
C ASP A 12 11.38 3.31 -7.64
N ARG A 13 10.66 2.18 -7.74
CA ARG A 13 9.40 1.93 -7.03
C ARG A 13 9.49 0.68 -6.17
N PHE A 14 8.74 0.70 -5.09
CA PHE A 14 8.60 -0.43 -4.19
C PHE A 14 7.13 -0.77 -3.99
N LEU A 15 6.84 -2.07 -3.90
CA LEU A 15 5.54 -2.62 -3.61
C LEU A 15 5.39 -2.79 -2.09
N LEU A 16 4.37 -2.16 -1.53
CA LEU A 16 3.91 -2.33 -0.15
C LEU A 16 2.52 -2.96 -0.18
N SER A 17 2.23 -3.85 0.76
CA SER A 17 0.94 -4.53 0.86
C SER A 17 0.26 -4.25 2.19
N MET A 18 -1.05 -4.04 2.15
CA MET A 18 -1.89 -3.82 3.34
C MET A 18 -3.12 -4.71 3.27
N LEU A 19 -3.48 -5.27 4.43
CA LEU A 19 -4.67 -6.08 4.62
C LEU A 19 -5.73 -5.24 5.37
N PHE A 20 -6.94 -5.19 4.82
CA PHE A 20 -8.09 -4.61 5.52
C PHE A 20 -8.79 -5.68 6.35
N ARG A 21 -9.02 -5.38 7.63
CA ARG A 21 -9.82 -6.22 8.54
C ARG A 21 -11.16 -5.54 8.81
N ARG A 22 -12.18 -5.96 8.08
CA ARG A 22 -13.55 -5.42 8.17
C ARG A 22 -14.12 -5.40 9.59
N ALA A 23 -13.96 -6.50 10.34
CA ALA A 23 -14.49 -6.61 11.71
C ALA A 23 -13.90 -5.59 12.71
N ALA A 24 -12.73 -5.02 12.41
CA ALA A 24 -12.05 -4.05 13.27
C ALA A 24 -11.95 -2.67 12.60
N ASN A 25 -12.51 -2.52 11.40
CA ASN A 25 -12.33 -1.36 10.52
C ASN A 25 -10.88 -0.84 10.47
N SER A 26 -9.91 -1.76 10.30
CA SER A 26 -8.50 -1.42 10.47
C SER A 26 -7.64 -2.00 9.36
N PHE A 27 -6.60 -1.28 8.95
CA PHE A 27 -5.58 -1.77 8.03
C PHE A 27 -4.33 -2.26 8.77
N MET A 28 -3.66 -3.26 8.19
CA MET A 28 -2.41 -3.80 8.69
C MET A 28 -1.42 -3.96 7.55
N VAL A 29 -0.17 -3.52 7.75
CA VAL A 29 0.92 -3.80 6.81
C VAL A 29 1.26 -5.28 6.84
N VAL A 30 1.40 -5.89 5.66
CA VAL A 30 1.82 -7.28 5.47
C VAL A 30 2.96 -7.36 4.46
N ASP A 31 3.64 -8.51 4.40
CA ASP A 31 4.71 -8.72 3.43
C ASP A 31 4.18 -8.65 2.00
N ALA A 32 4.84 -7.84 1.18
CA ALA A 32 4.39 -7.58 -0.18
C ALA A 32 4.97 -8.57 -1.22
N ALA A 33 6.00 -9.33 -0.84
CA ALA A 33 6.69 -10.26 -1.73
C ALA A 33 5.76 -11.28 -2.42
N PRO A 34 4.73 -11.86 -1.76
CA PRO A 34 3.79 -12.78 -2.42
C PRO A 34 3.01 -12.16 -3.59
N GLY A 35 2.90 -10.83 -3.65
CA GLY A 35 2.19 -10.11 -4.70
C GLY A 35 3.09 -9.60 -5.84
N LEU A 36 4.42 -9.61 -5.67
CA LEU A 36 5.34 -8.87 -6.54
C LEU A 36 5.23 -9.25 -8.01
N GLU A 37 5.11 -10.54 -8.33
CA GLU A 37 5.02 -11.03 -9.71
C GLU A 37 3.86 -10.41 -10.51
N LYS A 38 2.76 -10.07 -9.83
CA LYS A 38 1.59 -9.43 -10.45
C LYS A 38 1.82 -7.94 -10.77
N PHE A 39 2.82 -7.33 -10.13
CA PHE A 39 3.11 -5.90 -10.19
C PHE A 39 4.54 -5.60 -10.65
N LYS A 40 5.24 -6.57 -11.25
CA LYS A 40 6.63 -6.41 -11.69
C LYS A 40 6.84 -5.29 -12.72
N ASP A 41 5.81 -4.98 -13.51
CA ASP A 41 5.82 -3.88 -14.47
C ASP A 41 5.65 -2.50 -13.80
N LEU A 42 5.33 -2.48 -12.50
CA LEU A 42 5.12 -1.26 -11.70
C LEU A 42 6.19 -1.07 -10.63
N ALA A 43 6.71 -2.14 -10.05
CA ALA A 43 7.73 -2.08 -9.00
C ALA A 43 8.68 -3.28 -9.10
N ALA A 44 9.98 -3.02 -8.98
CA ALA A 44 11.00 -4.06 -9.02
C ALA A 44 11.24 -4.72 -7.66
N ARG A 45 10.80 -4.09 -6.56
CA ARG A 45 11.10 -4.53 -5.20
C ARG A 45 9.85 -4.58 -4.34
N ALA A 46 9.67 -5.66 -3.59
CA ALA A 46 8.67 -5.75 -2.54
C ALA A 46 9.30 -5.48 -1.18
N VAL A 47 8.59 -4.75 -0.31
CA VAL A 47 9.00 -4.54 1.08
C VAL A 47 8.31 -5.52 2.01
N SER A 48 9.04 -5.97 3.03
CA SER A 48 8.46 -6.73 4.15
C SER A 48 7.82 -5.78 5.17
N ARG A 49 6.96 -6.33 6.01
CA ARG A 49 6.35 -5.59 7.13
C ARG A 49 7.40 -4.93 8.02
N ASP A 50 8.49 -5.63 8.33
CA ASP A 50 9.53 -5.14 9.24
C ASP A 50 10.40 -4.03 8.61
N GLN A 51 10.39 -3.92 7.28
CA GLN A 51 11.01 -2.80 6.55
C GLN A 51 10.09 -1.57 6.47
N VAL A 52 8.83 -1.71 6.86
CA VAL A 52 7.82 -0.63 6.85
C VAL A 52 7.54 -0.13 8.26
N ILE A 53 7.21 -1.03 9.18
CA ILE A 53 6.87 -0.70 10.56
C ILE A 53 8.09 -0.12 11.28
N GLY A 54 7.91 1.00 11.98
CA GLY A 54 8.99 1.72 12.64
C GLY A 54 9.75 2.70 11.72
N TYR A 55 9.45 2.70 10.41
CA TYR A 55 10.01 3.64 9.45
C TYR A 55 8.99 4.69 9.00
N PRO A 56 9.43 5.88 8.54
CA PRO A 56 8.52 6.94 8.09
C PRO A 56 7.53 6.52 7.00
N VAL A 57 7.89 5.52 6.18
CA VAL A 57 7.04 4.98 5.11
C VAL A 57 5.71 4.41 5.62
N ALA A 58 5.67 3.87 6.86
CA ALA A 58 4.42 3.40 7.46
C ALA A 58 3.37 4.52 7.55
N ARG A 59 3.77 5.72 7.98
CA ARG A 59 2.84 6.86 8.11
C ARG A 59 2.24 7.22 6.75
N TYR A 60 3.07 7.26 5.70
CA TYR A 60 2.58 7.56 4.35
C TYR A 60 1.64 6.48 3.83
N ALA A 61 1.93 5.20 4.09
CA ALA A 61 1.07 4.09 3.66
C ALA A 61 -0.33 4.17 4.29
N PHE A 62 -0.42 4.42 5.61
CA PHE A 62 -1.71 4.61 6.29
C PHE A 62 -2.44 5.86 5.78
N MET A 63 -1.75 6.99 5.64
CA MET A 63 -2.37 8.21 5.09
C MET A 63 -2.95 8.03 3.69
N ILE A 64 -2.27 7.27 2.82
CA ILE A 64 -2.76 6.98 1.47
C ILE A 64 -4.02 6.12 1.52
N VAL A 65 -4.02 5.08 2.35
CA VAL A 65 -5.17 4.18 2.47
C VAL A 65 -6.37 4.86 3.13
N ASP A 66 -6.15 5.71 4.14
CA ASP A 66 -7.22 6.52 4.74
C ASP A 66 -7.85 7.43 3.69
N ALA A 67 -7.03 8.15 2.91
CA ALA A 67 -7.53 9.00 1.81
C ALA A 67 -8.30 8.21 0.75
N ILE A 68 -7.84 7.01 0.37
CA ILE A 68 -8.57 6.13 -0.55
C ILE A 68 -9.90 5.68 0.08
N GLY A 69 -9.91 5.32 1.36
CA GLY A 69 -11.12 4.90 2.07
C GLY A 69 -12.17 6.00 2.14
N ASP A 70 -11.75 7.25 2.35
CA ASP A 70 -12.62 8.41 2.47
C ASP A 70 -13.17 8.88 1.11
N ASP A 71 -12.34 8.87 0.06
CA ASP A 71 -12.65 9.54 -1.21
C ASP A 71 -12.98 8.60 -2.38
N ASP A 72 -12.61 7.32 -2.34
CA ASP A 72 -12.80 6.41 -3.48
C ASP A 72 -14.13 5.63 -3.40
N PRO A 73 -15.12 5.93 -4.27
CA PRO A 73 -16.43 5.30 -4.21
C PRO A 73 -16.38 3.79 -4.50
N ARG A 74 -15.30 3.28 -5.13
CA ARG A 74 -15.16 1.86 -5.45
C ARG A 74 -14.92 1.00 -4.21
N VAL A 75 -14.44 1.60 -3.12
CA VAL A 75 -14.19 0.91 -1.85
C VAL A 75 -15.17 1.32 -0.75
N ALA A 76 -16.14 2.19 -1.05
CA ALA A 76 -17.11 2.69 -0.08
C ALA A 76 -17.82 1.56 0.69
N ASP A 77 -18.23 0.49 0.00
CA ASP A 77 -18.92 -0.65 0.63
C ASP A 77 -18.02 -1.45 1.60
N LEU A 78 -16.70 -1.38 1.44
CA LEU A 78 -15.75 -2.03 2.33
C LEU A 78 -15.68 -1.28 3.67
N VAL A 79 -15.76 0.05 3.64
CA VAL A 79 -15.63 0.93 4.81
C VAL A 79 -16.97 1.29 5.46
N ALA A 80 -18.08 1.26 4.72
CA ALA A 80 -19.41 1.65 5.20
C ALA A 80 -20.09 0.64 6.14
N ALA A 81 -19.56 -0.57 6.28
CA ALA A 81 -20.22 -1.67 6.98
C ALA A 81 -19.82 -1.80 8.48
N CYS A 82 -19.66 -0.68 9.18
CA CYS A 82 -19.40 -0.62 10.61
C CYS A 82 -20.53 0.09 11.35
#